data_AF-A0A821HHI8-F1
#
_entry.id   AF-A0A821HHI8-F1
#
_cell.length_a   1.000
_cell.length_b   1.000
_cell.length_c   1.000
_cell.angle_alpha   90.00
_cell.angle_beta   90.00
_cell.angle_gamma   90.00
#
_symmetry.space_group_name_H-M   'P 1'
#
loop_
_entity.id
_entity.type
_entity.pdbx_description
1 polymer ?
#
loop_
_entity_poly.entity_id
_entity_poly.type
_entity_poly.pdbx_seq_one_letter_code
_entity_poly.pdbx_strand_id
1 'polypeptide(L)'
;MRNRRTVMKRGPVIVYDKDNGLKKAFRNIPGVSLLSVERLNLLRMAPGGHVGRFVMWTESAFKKLDALYGTWSKKSQLKVDFNLPQPMMTNSDLGRLLKAFEIQSVLRAPIKRQAHRKIKKNPLKNISLMSKLNPYASVQKRQTLLTQLKGRRTGTTAATKAAARKTRTHASIKAKRLAGVNLGKAKKAAD
;
A
#
# COMPACT_ATOMS: atom_id res chain seq x y z
N MET A 1 49.83 5.45 15.65
CA MET A 1 50.95 4.48 15.48
C MET A 1 50.43 3.03 15.48
N ARG A 2 49.98 2.46 14.34
CA ARG A 2 49.52 1.03 14.25
C ARG A 2 49.82 0.35 12.88
N ASN A 3 50.80 0.85 12.12
CA ASN A 3 51.22 0.28 10.82
C ASN A 3 50.08 0.00 9.79
N ARG A 4 49.01 0.81 9.80
CA ARG A 4 47.89 0.78 8.83
C ARG A 4 47.65 2.19 8.27
N ARG A 5 48.70 2.79 7.70
CA ARG A 5 48.68 4.19 7.26
C ARG A 5 47.87 4.39 5.97
N THR A 6 47.93 3.43 5.04
CA THR A 6 47.31 3.54 3.72
C THR A 6 46.22 2.51 3.52
N VAL A 7 45.14 2.91 2.85
CA VAL A 7 44.02 2.04 2.46
C VAL A 7 43.91 2.07 0.95
N MET A 8 43.67 0.90 0.33
CA MET A 8 43.50 0.77 -1.11
C MET A 8 42.24 0.00 -1.45
N LYS A 9 41.60 0.37 -2.57
CA LYS A 9 40.48 -0.39 -3.12
C LYS A 9 40.96 -1.76 -3.59
N ARG A 10 40.10 -2.77 -3.47
CA ARG A 10 40.37 -4.11 -3.97
C ARG A 10 40.02 -4.17 -5.46
N GLY A 11 40.99 -4.56 -6.28
CA GLY A 11 40.86 -4.69 -7.72
C GLY A 11 40.44 -6.12 -8.13
N PRO A 12 40.74 -6.54 -9.37
CA PRO A 12 40.40 -7.87 -9.86
C PRO A 12 41.12 -8.98 -9.09
N VAL A 13 40.50 -10.15 -9.11
CA VAL A 13 41.14 -11.41 -8.69
C VAL A 13 41.50 -12.21 -9.92
N ILE A 14 42.75 -12.67 -10.03
CA ILE A 14 43.17 -13.61 -11.07
C ILE A 14 43.28 -14.99 -10.43
N VAL A 15 42.54 -15.95 -10.98
CA VAL A 15 42.57 -17.34 -10.53
C VAL A 15 43.34 -18.21 -11.53
N TYR A 16 44.32 -18.92 -11.01
CA TYR A 16 45.20 -19.78 -11.79
C TYR A 16 45.28 -21.20 -11.20
N ASP A 17 45.68 -22.16 -12.02
CA ASP A 17 45.96 -23.53 -11.58
C ASP A 17 47.43 -23.69 -11.17
N LYS A 18 48.33 -23.56 -12.14
CA LYS A 18 49.79 -23.65 -11.96
C LYS A 18 50.44 -22.26 -11.95
N ASP A 19 51.43 -22.07 -11.08
CA ASP A 19 52.16 -20.80 -10.95
C ASP A 19 53.46 -20.83 -11.77
N ASN A 20 53.37 -20.49 -13.04
CA ASN A 20 54.52 -20.39 -13.96
C ASN A 20 55.11 -18.98 -13.96
N GLY A 21 55.33 -18.40 -12.76
CA GLY A 21 55.80 -17.01 -12.60
C GLY A 21 54.70 -15.95 -12.58
N LEU A 22 53.42 -16.36 -12.68
CA LEU A 22 52.26 -15.47 -12.64
C LEU A 22 52.24 -14.63 -11.36
N LYS A 23 52.61 -15.21 -10.21
CA LYS A 23 52.73 -14.45 -8.96
C LYS A 23 53.74 -13.32 -9.03
N LYS A 24 54.89 -13.57 -9.64
CA LYS A 24 55.96 -12.57 -9.73
C LYS A 24 55.57 -11.42 -10.66
N ALA A 25 54.89 -11.74 -11.75
CA ALA A 25 54.41 -10.74 -12.72
C ALA A 25 53.35 -9.80 -12.12
N PHE A 26 52.34 -10.35 -11.43
CA PHE A 26 51.18 -9.55 -11.00
C PHE A 26 51.24 -9.03 -9.55
N ARG A 27 52.22 -9.45 -8.73
CA ARG A 27 52.30 -8.99 -7.32
C ARG A 27 52.57 -7.51 -7.15
N ASN A 28 53.20 -6.86 -8.13
CA ASN A 28 53.57 -5.44 -8.05
C ASN A 28 52.44 -4.51 -8.53
N ILE A 29 51.33 -5.06 -9.01
CA ILE A 29 50.19 -4.26 -9.46
C ILE A 29 49.28 -4.00 -8.25
N PRO A 30 49.09 -2.74 -7.84
CA PRO A 30 48.29 -2.43 -6.65
C PRO A 30 46.82 -2.85 -6.84
N GLY A 31 46.24 -3.45 -5.80
CA GLY A 31 44.83 -3.85 -5.78
C GLY A 31 44.52 -5.20 -6.42
N VAL A 32 45.40 -5.73 -7.28
CA VAL A 32 45.25 -7.06 -7.88
C VAL A 32 45.48 -8.14 -6.82
N SER A 33 44.69 -9.19 -6.86
CA SER A 33 44.83 -10.35 -5.97
C SER A 33 44.96 -11.62 -6.78
N LEU A 34 45.85 -12.51 -6.34
CA LEU A 34 46.06 -13.80 -6.99
C LEU A 34 45.54 -14.92 -6.09
N LEU A 35 44.86 -15.88 -6.69
CA LEU A 35 44.33 -17.07 -6.03
C LEU A 35 44.62 -18.32 -6.85
N SER A 36 44.88 -19.43 -6.17
CA SER A 36 44.92 -20.75 -6.80
C SER A 36 43.52 -21.37 -6.76
N VAL A 37 43.13 -22.07 -7.84
CA VAL A 37 41.81 -22.73 -7.96
C VAL A 37 41.55 -23.78 -6.86
N GLU A 38 42.59 -24.49 -6.41
CA GLU A 38 42.45 -25.47 -5.33
C GLU A 38 42.24 -24.81 -3.96
N ARG A 39 42.77 -23.58 -3.80
CA ARG A 39 42.80 -22.84 -2.54
C ARG A 39 42.08 -21.49 -2.68
N LEU A 40 40.82 -21.56 -3.11
CA LEU A 40 39.96 -20.39 -3.19
C LEU A 40 39.63 -19.89 -1.78
N ASN A 41 40.01 -18.65 -1.50
CA ASN A 41 39.79 -18.03 -0.21
C ASN A 41 38.57 -17.09 -0.25
N LEU A 42 37.59 -17.36 0.62
CA LEU A 42 36.36 -16.56 0.74
C LEU A 42 36.63 -15.10 1.07
N LEU A 43 37.58 -14.79 1.96
CA LEU A 43 37.89 -13.41 2.37
C LEU A 43 38.45 -12.56 1.23
N ARG A 44 39.14 -13.21 0.28
CA ARG A 44 39.65 -12.55 -0.92
C ARG A 44 38.59 -12.52 -2.02
N MET A 45 37.72 -13.50 -2.09
CA MET A 45 36.64 -13.54 -3.06
C MET A 45 35.50 -12.54 -2.76
N ALA A 46 35.09 -12.46 -1.49
CA ALA A 46 34.02 -11.60 -1.00
C ALA A 46 34.55 -10.67 0.11
N PRO A 47 35.39 -9.68 -0.21
CA PRO A 47 35.94 -8.77 0.79
C PRO A 47 34.81 -7.98 1.46
N GLY A 48 34.79 -7.97 2.80
CA GLY A 48 33.72 -7.31 3.57
C GLY A 48 32.37 -8.04 3.53
N GLY A 49 32.32 -9.28 3.02
CA GLY A 49 31.07 -10.05 2.91
C GLY A 49 30.23 -9.74 1.67
N HIS A 50 30.70 -8.88 0.76
CA HIS A 50 30.01 -8.57 -0.49
C HIS A 50 30.40 -9.56 -1.60
N VAL A 51 29.40 -10.17 -2.24
CA VAL A 51 29.58 -11.03 -3.42
C VAL A 51 29.75 -10.19 -4.70
N GLY A 52 30.27 -10.79 -5.77
CA GLY A 52 30.37 -10.11 -7.08
C GLY A 52 31.69 -9.38 -7.34
N ARG A 53 32.81 -9.80 -6.72
CA ARG A 53 34.13 -9.29 -7.09
C ARG A 53 34.49 -9.72 -8.52
N PHE A 54 35.11 -8.84 -9.30
CA PHE A 54 35.55 -9.16 -10.66
C PHE A 54 36.67 -10.22 -10.64
N VAL A 55 36.41 -11.39 -11.22
CA VAL A 55 37.33 -12.52 -11.29
C VAL A 55 37.72 -12.82 -12.73
N MET A 56 39.02 -12.94 -12.96
CA MET A 56 39.62 -13.38 -14.21
C MET A 56 40.14 -14.81 -14.04
N TRP A 57 39.70 -15.71 -14.92
CA TRP A 57 40.09 -17.12 -14.89
C TRP A 57 41.07 -17.43 -16.01
N THR A 58 42.10 -18.20 -15.69
CA THR A 58 42.89 -18.91 -16.72
C THR A 58 42.11 -20.12 -17.22
N GLU A 59 42.32 -20.52 -18.47
CA GLU A 59 41.60 -21.65 -19.09
C GLU A 59 41.71 -22.94 -18.26
N SER A 60 42.93 -23.28 -17.82
CA SER A 60 43.17 -24.49 -17.03
C SER A 60 42.49 -24.43 -15.65
N ALA A 61 42.48 -23.26 -15.01
CA ALA A 61 41.77 -23.06 -13.75
C ALA A 61 40.27 -23.24 -13.92
N PHE A 62 39.70 -22.72 -15.02
CA PHE A 62 38.28 -22.83 -15.30
C PHE A 62 37.86 -24.29 -15.55
N LYS A 63 38.63 -25.03 -16.35
CA LYS A 63 38.40 -26.46 -16.59
C LYS A 63 38.47 -27.30 -15.31
N LYS A 64 39.38 -26.97 -14.39
CA LYS A 64 39.58 -27.71 -13.13
C LYS A 64 38.43 -27.54 -12.13
N LEU A 65 37.58 -26.52 -12.26
CA LEU A 65 36.43 -26.33 -11.37
C LEU A 65 35.44 -27.49 -11.42
N ASP A 66 35.23 -28.09 -12.60
CA ASP A 66 34.31 -29.22 -12.77
C ASP A 66 34.78 -30.44 -11.98
N ALA A 67 36.09 -30.74 -12.00
CA ALA A 67 36.66 -31.82 -11.17
C ALA A 67 36.64 -31.48 -9.67
N LEU A 68 36.84 -30.21 -9.31
CA LEU A 68 36.94 -29.76 -7.92
C LEU A 68 35.59 -29.72 -7.19
N TYR A 69 34.53 -29.28 -7.87
CA TYR A 69 33.20 -29.12 -7.26
C TYR A 69 32.17 -30.10 -7.81
N GLY A 70 32.31 -30.56 -9.05
CA GLY A 70 31.31 -31.39 -9.72
C GLY A 70 30.14 -30.58 -10.27
N THR A 71 29.06 -31.31 -10.56
CA THR A 71 27.75 -30.77 -10.99
C THR A 71 26.67 -31.31 -10.05
N TRP A 72 25.42 -30.86 -10.18
CA TRP A 72 24.34 -31.45 -9.38
C TRP A 72 24.15 -32.96 -9.61
N SER A 73 24.51 -33.46 -10.80
CA SER A 73 24.40 -34.88 -11.16
C SER A 73 25.66 -35.69 -10.85
N LYS A 74 26.85 -35.09 -10.91
CA LYS A 74 28.15 -35.75 -10.69
C LYS A 74 28.83 -35.16 -9.46
N LYS A 75 29.11 -36.00 -8.45
CA LYS A 75 29.83 -35.61 -7.22
C LYS A 75 31.24 -35.10 -7.52
N SER A 76 31.81 -34.34 -6.59
CA SER A 76 33.20 -33.88 -6.69
C SER A 76 34.19 -35.05 -6.74
N GLN A 77 35.24 -34.90 -7.55
CA GLN A 77 36.32 -35.88 -7.65
C GLN A 77 37.44 -35.60 -6.65
N LEU A 78 37.70 -34.32 -6.35
CA LEU A 78 38.83 -33.89 -5.52
C LEU A 78 38.45 -33.66 -4.05
N LYS A 79 37.17 -33.42 -3.76
CA LYS A 79 36.66 -33.20 -2.40
C LYS A 79 35.86 -34.39 -1.92
N VAL A 80 36.23 -34.90 -0.76
CA VAL A 80 35.54 -36.02 -0.10
C VAL A 80 34.13 -35.56 0.32
N ASP A 81 33.14 -36.39 0.01
CA ASP A 81 31.74 -36.23 0.39
C ASP A 81 31.12 -34.85 0.08
N PHE A 82 31.60 -34.21 -0.99
CA PHE A 82 31.10 -32.92 -1.42
C PHE A 82 30.20 -33.03 -2.66
N ASN A 83 29.06 -32.35 -2.61
CA ASN A 83 28.19 -32.10 -3.76
C ASN A 83 27.67 -30.65 -3.73
N LEU A 84 27.21 -30.14 -4.87
CA LEU A 84 26.65 -28.79 -4.94
C LEU A 84 25.34 -28.68 -4.14
N PRO A 85 25.13 -27.58 -3.41
CA PRO A 85 23.84 -27.28 -2.80
C PRO A 85 22.72 -27.23 -3.85
N GLN A 86 21.56 -27.80 -3.52
CA GLN A 86 20.38 -27.75 -4.37
C GLN A 86 19.69 -26.39 -4.22
N PRO A 87 19.32 -25.72 -5.33
CA PRO A 87 18.56 -24.47 -5.25
C PRO A 87 17.16 -24.75 -4.69
N MET A 88 16.66 -23.88 -3.81
CA MET A 88 15.32 -24.02 -3.23
C MET A 88 14.20 -23.81 -4.26
N MET A 89 14.47 -23.03 -5.31
CA MET A 89 13.54 -22.77 -6.41
C MET A 89 14.23 -23.12 -7.73
N THR A 90 13.57 -23.89 -8.59
CA THR A 90 14.09 -24.22 -9.92
C THR A 90 14.14 -23.00 -10.83
N ASN A 91 13.11 -22.15 -10.78
CA ASN A 91 13.06 -20.89 -11.52
C ASN A 91 12.98 -19.72 -10.53
N SER A 92 13.99 -18.85 -10.53
CA SER A 92 14.06 -17.66 -9.67
C SER A 92 13.41 -16.42 -10.30
N ASP A 93 13.02 -16.46 -11.57
CA ASP A 93 12.32 -15.36 -12.24
C ASP A 93 10.84 -15.34 -11.83
N LEU A 94 10.61 -14.68 -10.69
CA LEU A 94 9.28 -14.44 -10.16
C LEU A 94 8.43 -13.56 -11.10
N GLY A 95 9.06 -12.64 -11.85
CA GLY A 95 8.36 -11.76 -12.78
C GLY A 95 7.70 -12.55 -13.92
N ARG A 96 8.43 -13.52 -14.48
CA ARG A 96 7.89 -14.47 -15.46
C ARG A 96 6.82 -15.36 -14.85
N LEU A 97 7.07 -15.92 -13.67
CA LEU A 97 6.12 -16.81 -13.00
C LEU A 97 4.79 -16.08 -12.70
N LEU A 98 4.85 -14.87 -12.14
CA LEU A 98 3.64 -14.10 -11.85
C LEU A 98 2.86 -13.71 -13.10
N LYS A 99 3.53 -13.53 -14.25
CA LYS A 99 2.89 -13.17 -15.52
C LYS A 99 2.46 -14.39 -16.35
N ALA A 100 2.74 -15.60 -15.89
CA ALA A 100 2.39 -16.82 -16.59
C ALA A 100 0.87 -16.94 -16.77
N PHE A 101 0.43 -17.40 -17.94
CA PHE A 101 -1.00 -17.49 -18.28
C PHE A 101 -1.75 -18.45 -17.35
N GLU A 102 -1.09 -19.53 -16.98
CA GLU A 102 -1.58 -20.57 -16.08
C GLU A 102 -1.95 -19.98 -14.72
N ILE A 103 -1.15 -19.03 -14.22
CA ILE A 103 -1.41 -18.32 -12.97
C ILE A 103 -2.46 -17.24 -13.19
N GLN A 104 -2.29 -16.38 -14.20
CA GLN A 104 -3.18 -15.25 -14.44
C GLN A 104 -4.63 -15.65 -14.79
N SER A 105 -4.83 -16.79 -15.44
CA SER A 105 -6.16 -17.30 -15.81
C SER A 105 -7.03 -17.67 -14.61
N VAL A 106 -6.41 -18.05 -13.49
CA VAL A 106 -7.12 -18.46 -12.27
C VAL A 106 -7.25 -17.29 -11.27
N LEU A 107 -6.44 -16.25 -11.42
CA LEU A 107 -6.43 -15.13 -10.49
C LEU A 107 -7.68 -14.25 -10.63
N ARG A 108 -8.17 -13.78 -9.48
CA ARG A 108 -9.22 -12.75 -9.42
C ARG A 108 -8.66 -11.39 -9.85
N ALA A 109 -9.50 -10.57 -10.48
CA ALA A 109 -9.17 -9.18 -10.79
C ALA A 109 -8.69 -8.41 -9.53
N PRO A 110 -7.61 -7.61 -9.65
CA PRO A 110 -7.03 -6.91 -8.51
C PRO A 110 -7.94 -5.81 -7.97
N ILE A 111 -8.17 -5.78 -6.66
CA ILE A 111 -8.93 -4.71 -5.99
C ILE A 111 -7.98 -3.51 -5.78
N LYS A 112 -8.03 -2.54 -6.68
CA LYS A 112 -7.18 -1.32 -6.61
C LYS A 112 -7.80 -0.19 -5.79
N ARG A 113 -8.97 -0.39 -5.20
CA ARG A 113 -9.69 0.67 -4.47
C ARG A 113 -9.04 0.93 -3.12
N GLN A 114 -8.38 2.07 -2.97
CA GLN A 114 -7.90 2.55 -1.69
C GLN A 114 -9.04 3.29 -0.97
N ALA A 115 -9.47 2.79 0.19
CA ALA A 115 -10.47 3.45 1.01
C ALA A 115 -9.76 4.36 2.03
N HIS A 116 -9.81 5.67 1.79
CA HIS A 116 -9.35 6.63 2.79
C HIS A 116 -10.42 6.85 3.86
N ARG A 117 -9.96 7.12 5.09
CA ARG A 117 -10.86 7.52 6.19
C ARG A 117 -11.59 8.80 5.79
N LYS A 118 -12.92 8.72 5.66
CA LYS A 118 -13.76 9.88 5.39
C LYS A 118 -13.95 10.66 6.69
N ILE A 119 -13.64 11.96 6.67
CA ILE A 119 -13.96 12.86 7.79
C ILE A 119 -15.48 13.02 7.87
N LYS A 120 -16.06 12.70 9.03
CA LYS A 120 -17.49 12.90 9.29
C LYS A 120 -17.77 14.40 9.46
N LYS A 121 -18.25 15.06 8.40
CA LYS A 121 -18.70 16.45 8.48
C LYS A 121 -20.08 16.51 9.15
N ASN A 122 -20.35 17.56 9.93
CA ASN A 122 -21.64 17.76 10.59
C ASN A 122 -22.73 18.15 9.55
N PRO A 123 -23.82 17.36 9.39
CA PRO A 123 -24.90 17.67 8.45
C PRO A 123 -25.64 18.97 8.75
N LEU A 124 -25.77 19.33 10.03
CA LEU A 124 -26.47 20.55 10.44
C LEU A 124 -25.72 21.82 10.00
N LYS A 125 -24.38 21.71 9.92
CA LYS A 125 -23.50 22.79 9.42
C LYS A 125 -23.24 22.71 7.90
N ASN A 126 -23.37 21.53 7.28
CA ASN A 126 -23.08 21.32 5.86
C ASN A 126 -24.34 20.92 5.05
N ILE A 127 -24.86 21.86 4.27
CA ILE A 127 -26.13 21.72 3.52
C ILE A 127 -26.06 20.61 2.47
N SER A 128 -24.94 20.46 1.75
CA SER A 128 -24.77 19.42 0.73
C SER A 128 -24.77 18.03 1.36
N LEU A 129 -24.15 17.88 2.53
CA LEU A 129 -24.15 16.62 3.27
C LEU A 129 -25.53 16.31 3.86
N MET A 130 -26.26 17.32 4.37
CA MET A 130 -27.65 17.14 4.79
C MET A 130 -28.54 16.70 3.63
N SER A 131 -28.39 17.32 2.46
CA SER A 131 -29.18 16.98 1.28
C SER A 131 -28.85 15.59 0.73
N LYS A 132 -27.58 15.15 0.85
CA LYS A 132 -27.15 13.79 0.51
C LYS A 132 -27.73 12.73 1.46
N LEU A 133 -27.87 13.05 2.75
CA LEU A 133 -28.45 12.14 3.74
C LEU A 133 -29.98 12.15 3.73
N ASN A 134 -30.58 13.34 3.59
CA ASN A 134 -32.02 13.56 3.56
C ASN A 134 -32.36 14.62 2.48
N PRO A 135 -32.75 14.19 1.28
CA PRO A 135 -33.15 15.09 0.19
C PRO A 135 -34.33 16.01 0.56
N TYR A 136 -35.26 15.55 1.40
CA TYR A 136 -36.44 16.33 1.81
C TYR A 136 -36.11 17.53 2.70
N ALA A 137 -34.94 17.53 3.35
CA ALA A 137 -34.46 18.67 4.14
C ALA A 137 -34.31 19.95 3.31
N SER A 138 -34.05 19.83 2.00
CA SER A 138 -33.97 20.98 1.09
C SER A 138 -35.34 21.64 0.86
N VAL A 139 -36.38 20.82 0.65
CA VAL A 139 -37.77 21.25 0.48
C VAL A 139 -38.28 21.89 1.77
N GLN A 140 -38.03 21.25 2.93
CA GLN A 140 -38.41 21.80 4.23
C GLN A 140 -37.75 23.17 4.48
N LYS A 141 -36.45 23.32 4.23
CA LYS A 141 -35.75 24.61 4.37
C LYS A 141 -36.31 25.67 3.42
N ARG A 142 -36.64 25.32 2.18
CA ARG A 142 -37.27 26.26 1.23
C ARG A 142 -38.64 26.69 1.71
N GLN A 143 -39.47 25.75 2.16
CA GLN A 143 -40.82 26.03 2.64
C GLN A 143 -40.80 26.91 3.90
N THR A 144 -39.88 26.66 4.83
CA THR A 144 -39.74 27.50 6.03
C THR A 144 -39.27 28.91 5.67
N LEU A 145 -38.34 29.06 4.73
CA LEU A 145 -37.85 30.36 4.26
C LEU A 145 -38.98 31.16 3.58
N LEU A 146 -39.76 30.53 2.70
CA LEU A 146 -40.94 31.14 2.07
C LEU A 146 -41.97 31.59 3.12
N THR A 147 -42.20 30.76 4.14
CA THR A 147 -43.11 31.08 5.24
C THR A 147 -42.60 32.27 6.07
N GLN A 148 -41.29 32.34 6.33
CA GLN A 148 -40.67 33.45 7.05
C GLN A 148 -40.70 34.76 6.25
N LEU A 149 -40.40 34.74 4.95
CA LEU A 149 -40.47 35.92 4.09
C LEU A 149 -41.89 36.48 4.03
N LYS A 150 -42.91 35.61 3.90
CA LYS A 150 -44.32 36.03 4.00
C LYS A 150 -44.62 36.68 5.35
N GLY A 151 -44.15 36.09 6.46
CA GLY A 151 -44.34 36.64 7.80
C GLY A 151 -43.66 38.00 8.03
N ARG A 152 -42.46 38.22 7.47
CA ARG A 152 -41.75 39.51 7.51
C ARG A 152 -42.49 40.60 6.73
N ARG A 153 -43.00 40.28 5.54
CA ARG A 153 -43.77 41.21 4.70
C ARG A 153 -45.07 41.67 5.36
N THR A 154 -45.73 40.78 6.12
CA THR A 154 -46.97 41.10 6.83
C THR A 154 -46.75 41.76 8.21
N GLY A 155 -45.52 42.13 8.58
CA GLY A 155 -45.20 42.83 9.84
C GLY A 155 -45.42 42.02 11.14
N THR A 156 -45.97 40.81 11.06
CA THR A 156 -46.19 39.94 12.22
C THR A 156 -44.87 39.30 12.65
N THR A 157 -44.23 39.80 13.72
CA THR A 157 -43.05 39.17 14.32
C THR A 157 -43.37 37.74 14.75
N ALA A 158 -42.47 36.78 14.51
CA ALA A 158 -42.70 35.36 14.81
C ALA A 158 -43.08 35.08 16.28
N ALA A 159 -42.70 35.98 17.20
CA ALA A 159 -43.07 35.97 18.61
C ALA A 159 -44.59 36.07 18.85
N THR A 160 -45.31 36.92 18.08
CA THR A 160 -46.76 37.10 18.24
C THR A 160 -47.56 35.87 17.79
N LYS A 161 -47.12 35.20 16.72
CA LYS A 161 -47.72 33.93 16.26
C LYS A 161 -47.40 32.75 17.20
N ALA A 162 -46.22 32.71 17.82
CA ALA A 162 -45.87 31.69 18.81
C ALA A 162 -46.66 31.87 20.12
N ALA A 163 -46.87 33.11 20.58
CA ALA A 163 -47.75 33.43 21.71
C ALA A 163 -49.21 33.01 21.44
N ALA A 164 -49.74 33.28 20.25
CA ALA A 164 -51.08 32.86 19.83
C ALA A 164 -51.25 31.32 19.69
N ARG A 165 -50.15 30.56 19.65
CA ARG A 165 -50.17 29.10 19.60
C ARG A 165 -50.06 28.47 21.00
N LYS A 166 -49.36 29.11 21.95
CA LYS A 166 -49.29 28.69 23.36
C LYS A 166 -50.64 28.84 24.09
N THR A 167 -51.48 29.79 23.70
CA THR A 167 -52.83 29.97 24.26
C THR A 167 -53.86 28.96 23.74
N ARG A 168 -53.51 28.12 22.75
CA ARG A 168 -54.39 27.08 22.20
C ARG A 168 -54.21 25.78 22.98
N THR A 169 -54.87 25.68 24.14
CA THR A 169 -54.99 24.44 24.91
C THR A 169 -55.94 23.45 24.21
N HIS A 170 -55.81 22.15 24.51
CA HIS A 170 -56.69 21.10 23.93
C HIS A 170 -58.18 21.37 24.23
N ALA A 171 -58.48 22.00 25.37
CA ALA A 171 -59.81 22.47 25.76
C ALA A 171 -60.35 23.56 24.81
N SER A 172 -59.53 24.56 24.45
CA SER A 172 -59.94 25.63 23.52
C SER A 172 -60.26 25.11 22.11
N ILE A 173 -59.56 24.05 21.67
CA ILE A 173 -59.78 23.40 20.38
C ILE A 173 -61.08 22.57 20.41
N LYS A 174 -61.33 21.85 21.52
CA LYS A 174 -62.57 21.08 21.74
C LYS A 174 -63.80 22.00 21.80
N ALA A 175 -63.71 23.13 22.51
CA ALA A 175 -64.78 24.12 22.59
C ALA A 175 -65.13 24.73 21.23
N LYS A 176 -64.11 25.04 20.41
CA LYS A 176 -64.33 25.61 19.06
C LYS A 176 -64.94 24.60 18.08
N ARG A 177 -64.60 23.31 18.21
CA ARG A 177 -65.24 22.21 17.47
C ARG A 177 -66.70 22.00 17.89
N LEU A 178 -66.99 22.03 19.20
CA LEU A 178 -68.35 21.92 19.74
C LEU A 178 -69.23 23.10 19.31
N ALA A 179 -68.70 24.33 19.30
CA ALA A 179 -69.42 25.50 18.81
C ALA A 179 -69.78 25.39 17.31
N GLY A 180 -68.86 24.87 16.48
CA GLY A 180 -69.14 24.62 15.06
C GLY A 180 -70.18 23.52 14.83
N VAL A 181 -70.22 22.50 15.69
CA VAL A 181 -71.21 21.41 15.64
C VAL A 181 -72.59 21.90 16.08
N ASN A 182 -72.68 22.77 17.08
CA ASN A 182 -73.95 23.37 17.52
C ASN A 182 -74.54 24.33 16.48
N LEU A 183 -73.72 25.10 15.76
CA LEU A 183 -74.16 25.90 14.62
C LEU A 183 -74.70 25.04 13.46
N GLY A 184 -74.12 23.84 13.25
CA GLY A 184 -74.61 22.87 12.28
C GLY A 184 -75.93 22.19 12.69
N LYS A 185 -76.17 21.97 13.99
CA LYS A 185 -77.44 21.45 14.51
C LYS A 185 -78.56 22.49 14.52
N ALA A 186 -78.26 23.75 14.84
CA ALA A 186 -79.25 24.83 14.84
C ALA A 186 -79.78 25.13 13.43
N LYS A 187 -78.94 24.99 12.39
CA LYS A 187 -79.37 25.10 10.99
C LYS A 187 -80.22 23.91 10.51
N LYS A 188 -80.14 22.75 11.14
CA LYS A 188 -80.86 21.53 10.74
C LYS A 188 -82.24 21.37 11.40
N ALA A 189 -82.57 22.24 12.35
CA ALA A 189 -83.85 22.27 13.06
C ALA A 189 -84.75 23.45 12.62
N ALA A 190 -84.33 24.20 11.60
CA ALA A 190 -85.01 25.38 11.07
C ALA A 190 -85.43 25.21 9.60
N ASP A 191 -85.35 23.98 9.06
CA ASP A 191 -85.91 23.55 7.77
C ASP A 191 -86.94 22.43 8.02
#